data_AF-A0A852U4A0-F1
#
_entry.id   AF-A0A852U4A0-F1
#
_cell.length_a   1.000
_cell.length_b   1.000
_cell.length_c   1.000
_cell.angle_alpha   90.00
_cell.angle_beta   90.00
_cell.angle_gamma   90.00
#
_symmetry.space_group_name_H-M   'P 1'
#
loop_
_entity.id
_entity.type
_entity.pdbx_description
1 polymer ?
#
loop_
_entity_poly.entity_id
_entity_poly.type
_entity_poly.pdbx_seq_one_letter_code
_entity_poly.pdbx_strand_id
1 'polypeptide(L)'
;MSPRPASARRMPVAALLCCALLTAPGPTARAFASDRPANPVTTVPPYVTDTARADRVAEGLRESPLFVDPEAASSLNAEERAGLRDRLAGADVPVRIAVLPFSLDDASGGDPEVFLHALHDALGEEGVYVALEAHRESRGYVHAVAFDVPIDLELSDELSYSGREGASDAELLAATLDEVDAAPAGPAGSPAPHVPLPDTDTGDSGSPAQDYLYGGFIPGLLIVGPLLALLVWGLGTLVLRAARRSPLLSAAAVRTPGAGAGSSGPAEAARPRQAPRRPSRGHLVRTLNTELQALSEEIAEAGEEHPHRRRAVNAFDAAGILAREHRDQLDLVGAIVLARDGRQALSRERGRRTRPACMVNPLHGSAPDTGRKTDVPGMGRVRVCADCARLPAETLRRRILLVGHEGRRVAHHETARFWITVEYGEHTRDLPERVMEELGVH
;
A
#
# COMPACT_ATOMS: atom_id res chain seq x y z
N MET A 1 84.90 23.34 38.22
CA MET A 1 84.25 22.60 39.33
C MET A 1 82.84 22.25 38.89
N SER A 2 82.56 20.94 38.87
CA SER A 2 81.38 20.29 38.32
C SER A 2 80.06 20.67 39.01
N PRO A 3 78.94 20.70 38.29
CA PRO A 3 77.65 20.34 38.83
C PRO A 3 77.37 18.84 38.60
N ARG A 4 76.79 18.23 39.64
CA ARG A 4 76.34 16.83 39.75
C ARG A 4 75.16 16.51 38.80
N PRO A 5 74.96 15.22 38.45
CA PRO A 5 74.02 14.78 37.43
C PRO A 5 72.57 14.75 37.89
N ALA A 6 71.66 15.03 36.94
CA ALA A 6 70.22 14.89 37.08
C ALA A 6 69.80 13.41 37.10
N SER A 7 68.96 13.07 38.07
CA SER A 7 68.34 11.77 38.27
C SER A 7 67.23 11.48 37.27
N ALA A 8 67.22 10.24 36.79
CA ALA A 8 66.29 9.61 35.88
C ALA A 8 64.79 9.82 36.22
N ARG A 9 63.99 10.10 35.19
CA ARG A 9 62.63 9.57 35.10
C ARG A 9 62.54 8.64 33.90
N ARG A 10 62.38 7.36 34.21
CA ARG A 10 62.14 6.26 33.29
C ARG A 10 60.77 6.47 32.63
N MET A 11 60.73 6.62 31.32
CA MET A 11 59.52 6.43 30.52
C MET A 11 59.28 4.91 30.34
N PRO A 12 58.07 4.39 30.57
CA PRO A 12 57.77 3.02 30.18
C PRO A 12 57.52 2.97 28.67
N VAL A 13 58.44 2.31 27.98
CA VAL A 13 58.23 1.71 26.66
C VAL A 13 57.28 0.53 26.86
N ALA A 14 56.03 0.65 26.38
CA ALA A 14 55.16 -0.49 26.12
C ALA A 14 53.94 -0.03 25.30
N ALA A 15 53.99 -0.21 23.99
CA ALA A 15 52.88 -0.60 23.09
C ALA A 15 53.24 -0.27 21.64
N LEU A 16 54.26 -0.97 21.13
CA LEU A 16 54.60 -1.04 19.72
C LEU A 16 54.40 -2.51 19.33
N LEU A 17 53.17 -2.90 19.03
CA LEU A 17 52.83 -4.19 18.42
C LEU A 17 51.37 -4.18 17.93
N CYS A 18 51.17 -4.73 16.72
CA CYS A 18 49.92 -4.82 15.93
C CYS A 18 49.67 -3.69 14.91
N CYS A 19 50.57 -3.58 13.92
CA CYS A 19 50.31 -2.92 12.63
C CYS A 19 50.50 -3.85 11.42
N ALA A 20 50.32 -5.16 11.58
CA ALA A 20 50.47 -6.11 10.47
C ALA A 20 49.35 -7.14 10.52
N LEU A 21 48.20 -6.82 9.91
CA LEU A 21 47.17 -7.74 9.39
C LEU A 21 46.00 -6.88 8.90
N LEU A 22 46.12 -6.25 7.73
CA LEU A 22 45.00 -5.68 6.95
C LEU A 22 45.50 -5.38 5.52
N THR A 23 46.03 -6.40 4.86
CA THR A 23 46.19 -6.44 3.40
C THR A 23 45.61 -7.75 2.88
N ALA A 24 44.32 -7.95 3.15
CA ALA A 24 43.50 -8.82 2.31
C ALA A 24 42.75 -7.89 1.35
N PRO A 25 42.78 -8.12 0.03
CA PRO A 25 41.86 -7.44 -0.87
C PRO A 25 40.45 -7.83 -0.39
N GLY A 26 39.70 -6.85 0.11
CA GLY A 26 38.32 -7.08 0.51
C GLY A 26 37.57 -7.72 -0.67
N PRO A 27 36.58 -8.59 -0.42
CA PRO A 27 35.68 -9.00 -1.48
C PRO A 27 35.08 -7.72 -2.01
N THR A 28 35.41 -7.36 -3.25
CA THR A 28 34.68 -6.37 -4.02
C THR A 28 33.27 -6.92 -4.08
N ALA A 29 32.42 -6.48 -3.17
CA ALA A 29 30.99 -6.53 -3.31
C ALA A 29 30.72 -5.71 -4.57
N ARG A 30 30.73 -6.39 -5.72
CA ARG A 30 29.94 -5.98 -6.87
C ARG A 30 28.56 -5.81 -6.28
N ALA A 31 28.18 -4.56 -6.07
CA ALA A 31 26.79 -4.19 -5.95
C ALA A 31 26.13 -4.86 -7.15
N PHE A 32 25.34 -5.91 -6.90
CA PHE A 32 24.28 -6.25 -7.81
C PHE A 32 23.37 -5.03 -7.77
N ALA A 33 23.67 -4.06 -8.63
CA ALA A 33 22.70 -3.07 -9.04
C ALA A 33 21.56 -3.91 -9.59
N SER A 34 20.52 -4.06 -8.79
CA SER A 34 19.26 -4.63 -9.22
C SER A 34 18.73 -3.67 -10.27
N ASP A 35 18.99 -3.98 -11.53
CA ASP A 35 18.51 -3.25 -12.71
C ASP A 35 17.01 -3.53 -12.94
N ARG A 36 16.26 -3.69 -11.83
CA ARG A 36 14.85 -4.05 -11.86
C ARG A 36 14.06 -2.74 -11.98
N PRO A 37 13.36 -2.51 -13.11
CA PRO A 37 12.55 -1.30 -13.27
C PRO A 37 11.49 -1.25 -12.17
N ALA A 38 11.36 -0.07 -11.55
CA ALA A 38 10.47 0.19 -10.41
C ALA A 38 8.97 0.23 -10.79
N ASN A 39 8.55 -0.49 -11.83
CA ASN A 39 7.15 -0.68 -12.15
C ASN A 39 6.94 -1.99 -12.90
N PRO A 40 6.24 -2.98 -12.31
CA PRO A 40 6.05 -4.27 -12.95
C PRO A 40 4.96 -4.24 -14.05
N VAL A 41 4.16 -3.17 -14.14
CA VAL A 41 3.03 -3.03 -15.08
C VAL A 41 3.36 -2.06 -16.22
N THR A 42 2.99 -2.41 -17.45
CA THR A 42 3.22 -1.63 -18.68
C THR A 42 1.90 -1.28 -19.39
N THR A 43 1.93 -0.36 -20.34
CA THR A 43 0.73 0.14 -21.06
C THR A 43 0.49 -0.55 -22.40
N VAL A 44 1.34 -1.51 -22.75
CA VAL A 44 1.33 -2.26 -24.01
C VAL A 44 1.34 -3.74 -23.65
N PRO A 45 0.61 -4.62 -24.37
CA PRO A 45 0.68 -6.07 -24.16
C PRO A 45 2.14 -6.56 -24.05
N PRO A 46 2.47 -7.45 -23.09
CA PRO A 46 1.58 -8.20 -22.18
C PRO A 46 1.12 -7.43 -20.93
N TYR A 47 1.31 -6.11 -20.87
CA TYR A 47 0.97 -5.22 -19.74
C TYR A 47 1.74 -5.49 -18.45
N VAL A 48 2.72 -6.40 -18.48
CA VAL A 48 3.66 -6.67 -17.40
C VAL A 48 5.09 -6.67 -17.93
N THR A 49 6.07 -6.35 -17.08
CA THR A 49 7.50 -6.38 -17.44
C THR A 49 8.11 -7.78 -17.34
N ASP A 50 7.50 -8.65 -16.55
CA ASP A 50 7.94 -10.03 -16.32
C ASP A 50 6.75 -10.98 -16.51
N THR A 51 6.79 -11.79 -17.57
CA THR A 51 5.72 -12.72 -17.91
C THR A 51 5.86 -14.07 -17.23
N ALA A 52 6.94 -14.33 -16.48
CA ALA A 52 7.25 -15.69 -16.01
C ALA A 52 6.16 -16.32 -15.15
N ARG A 53 5.35 -15.51 -14.44
CA ARG A 53 4.18 -16.01 -13.69
C ARG A 53 3.03 -16.37 -14.65
N ALA A 54 2.69 -15.49 -15.58
CA ALA A 54 1.66 -15.73 -16.59
C ALA A 54 2.02 -16.93 -17.47
N ASP A 55 3.28 -17.06 -17.89
CA ASP A 55 3.77 -18.17 -18.73
C ASP A 55 3.65 -19.53 -18.03
N ARG A 56 3.95 -19.60 -16.72
CA ARG A 56 3.78 -20.84 -15.93
C ARG A 56 2.31 -21.23 -15.81
N VAL A 57 1.43 -20.26 -15.57
CA VAL A 57 -0.01 -20.51 -15.47
C VAL A 57 -0.58 -20.89 -16.82
N ALA A 58 -0.15 -20.23 -17.89
CA ALA A 58 -0.49 -20.55 -19.27
C ALA A 58 -0.13 -22.00 -19.62
N GLU A 59 1.07 -22.47 -19.24
CA GLU A 59 1.48 -23.86 -19.48
C GLU A 59 0.54 -24.85 -18.81
N GLY A 60 0.19 -24.62 -17.54
CA GLY A 60 -0.79 -25.46 -16.85
C GLY A 60 -2.19 -25.39 -17.48
N LEU A 61 -2.59 -24.21 -17.98
CA LEU A 61 -3.87 -24.01 -18.64
C LEU A 61 -3.98 -24.63 -20.04
N ARG A 62 -2.85 -24.87 -20.71
CA ARG A 62 -2.81 -25.63 -21.98
C ARG A 62 -3.15 -27.11 -21.75
N GLU A 63 -2.84 -27.65 -20.57
CA GLU A 63 -3.14 -29.05 -20.22
C GLU A 63 -4.55 -29.21 -19.63
N SER A 64 -5.04 -28.22 -18.88
CA SER A 64 -6.32 -28.27 -18.17
C SER A 64 -6.96 -26.88 -18.09
N PRO A 65 -8.26 -26.70 -18.36
CA PRO A 65 -8.91 -25.38 -18.30
C PRO A 65 -9.00 -24.79 -16.87
N LEU A 66 -8.65 -25.59 -15.86
CA LEU A 66 -8.52 -25.16 -14.46
C LEU A 66 -7.06 -25.34 -13.99
N PHE A 67 -6.43 -24.24 -13.61
CA PHE A 67 -5.12 -24.21 -12.95
C PHE A 67 -5.29 -23.79 -11.49
N VAL A 68 -4.66 -24.54 -10.57
CA VAL A 68 -4.63 -24.20 -9.13
C VAL A 68 -3.17 -24.14 -8.71
N ASP A 69 -2.74 -22.97 -8.24
CA ASP A 69 -1.40 -22.75 -7.74
C ASP A 69 -1.13 -23.65 -6.52
N PRO A 70 0.07 -24.26 -6.38
CA PRO A 70 0.42 -25.06 -5.21
C PRO A 70 0.22 -24.34 -3.87
N GLU A 71 0.43 -23.02 -3.82
CA GLU A 71 0.21 -22.22 -2.61
C GLU A 71 -1.28 -22.07 -2.26
N ALA A 72 -2.14 -22.16 -3.28
CA ALA A 72 -3.59 -22.16 -3.19
C ALA A 72 -4.21 -23.57 -3.14
N ALA A 73 -3.40 -24.63 -3.00
CA ALA A 73 -3.90 -26.01 -3.09
C ALA A 73 -4.96 -26.38 -2.04
N SER A 74 -5.09 -25.64 -0.94
CA SER A 74 -6.14 -25.83 0.06
C SER A 74 -7.48 -25.16 -0.27
N SER A 75 -7.53 -24.31 -1.30
CA SER A 75 -8.72 -23.56 -1.73
C SER A 75 -9.82 -24.47 -2.28
N LEU A 76 -9.43 -25.47 -3.08
CA LEU A 76 -10.35 -26.42 -3.72
C LEU A 76 -9.93 -27.86 -3.42
N ASN A 77 -10.88 -28.71 -3.05
CA ASN A 77 -10.66 -30.14 -2.89
C ASN A 77 -10.72 -30.88 -4.25
N ALA A 78 -10.40 -32.19 -4.26
CA ALA A 78 -10.31 -32.96 -5.50
C ALA A 78 -11.65 -33.13 -6.22
N GLU A 79 -12.75 -33.24 -5.47
CA GLU A 79 -14.11 -33.38 -6.00
C GLU A 79 -14.60 -32.07 -6.61
N GLU A 80 -14.39 -30.94 -5.93
CA GLU A 80 -14.70 -29.60 -6.45
C GLU A 80 -13.93 -29.31 -7.74
N ARG A 81 -12.64 -29.65 -7.81
CA ARG A 81 -11.84 -29.51 -9.04
C ARG A 81 -12.36 -30.37 -10.18
N ALA A 82 -12.83 -31.58 -9.89
CA ALA A 82 -13.40 -32.46 -10.90
C ALA A 82 -14.73 -31.90 -11.42
N GLY A 83 -15.64 -31.49 -10.52
CA GLY A 83 -16.91 -30.88 -10.90
C GLY A 83 -16.75 -29.59 -11.71
N LEU A 84 -15.81 -28.73 -11.34
CA LEU A 84 -15.47 -27.53 -12.11
C LEU A 84 -14.94 -27.88 -13.50
N ARG A 85 -14.04 -28.88 -13.62
CA ARG A 85 -13.53 -29.31 -14.93
C ARG A 85 -14.62 -29.86 -15.85
N ASP A 86 -15.54 -30.65 -15.31
CA ASP A 86 -16.67 -31.18 -16.08
C ASP A 86 -17.58 -30.05 -16.57
N ARG A 87 -17.81 -29.03 -15.73
CA ARG A 87 -18.60 -27.85 -16.09
C ARG A 87 -17.91 -27.01 -17.16
N LEU A 88 -16.61 -26.77 -17.04
CA LEU A 88 -15.81 -26.05 -18.03
C LEU A 88 -15.80 -26.75 -19.40
N ALA A 89 -15.78 -28.09 -19.41
CA ALA A 89 -15.84 -28.87 -20.65
C ALA A 89 -17.19 -28.79 -21.38
N GLY A 90 -18.26 -28.42 -20.67
CA GLY A 90 -19.61 -28.25 -21.21
C GLY A 90 -20.01 -26.81 -21.53
N ALA A 91 -19.12 -25.83 -21.31
CA ALA A 91 -19.41 -24.42 -21.53
C ALA A 91 -19.48 -24.07 -23.03
N ASP A 92 -20.39 -23.16 -23.39
CA ASP A 92 -20.58 -22.71 -24.78
C ASP A 92 -19.41 -21.88 -25.30
N VAL A 93 -18.70 -21.17 -24.42
CA VAL A 93 -17.46 -20.43 -24.70
C VAL A 93 -16.29 -21.06 -23.93
N PRO A 94 -15.06 -21.05 -24.48
CA PRO A 94 -13.90 -21.53 -23.74
C PRO A 94 -13.67 -20.70 -22.47
N VAL A 95 -13.75 -21.31 -21.29
CA VAL A 95 -13.48 -20.66 -20.01
C VAL A 95 -12.20 -21.22 -19.40
N ARG A 96 -11.31 -20.34 -18.93
CA ARG A 96 -10.04 -20.68 -18.29
C ARG A 96 -9.98 -20.09 -16.90
N ILE A 97 -9.78 -20.93 -15.90
CA ILE A 97 -9.77 -20.51 -14.49
C ILE A 97 -8.38 -20.70 -13.90
N ALA A 98 -7.81 -19.63 -13.36
CA ALA A 98 -6.59 -19.67 -12.56
C ALA A 98 -6.92 -19.33 -11.10
N VAL A 99 -6.54 -20.21 -10.18
CA VAL A 99 -6.66 -20.00 -8.72
C VAL A 99 -5.28 -19.79 -8.12
N LEU A 100 -4.99 -18.59 -7.63
CA LEU A 100 -3.63 -18.19 -7.27
C LEU A 100 -3.62 -17.07 -6.22
N PRO A 101 -2.59 -17.00 -5.37
CA PRO A 101 -2.40 -15.87 -4.46
C PRO A 101 -1.89 -14.66 -5.24
N PHE A 102 -2.40 -13.46 -4.96
CA PHE A 102 -1.91 -12.20 -5.51
C PHE A 102 -1.08 -11.43 -4.47
N SER A 103 -0.08 -10.70 -4.93
CA SER A 103 0.77 -9.87 -4.07
C SER A 103 1.13 -8.56 -4.76
N LEU A 104 1.23 -7.47 -4.00
CA LEU A 104 1.66 -6.17 -4.54
C LEU A 104 3.06 -6.22 -5.17
N ASP A 105 3.89 -7.19 -4.77
CA ASP A 105 5.25 -7.40 -5.29
C ASP A 105 5.30 -8.27 -6.55
N ASP A 106 4.15 -8.78 -7.02
CA ASP A 106 4.10 -9.60 -8.22
C ASP A 106 4.18 -8.77 -9.52
N ALA A 107 4.37 -9.45 -10.64
CA ALA A 107 4.51 -8.81 -11.95
C ALA A 107 3.27 -8.02 -12.40
N SER A 108 2.10 -8.29 -11.82
CA SER A 108 0.85 -7.56 -12.05
C SER A 108 0.63 -6.42 -11.04
N GLY A 109 1.53 -6.23 -10.08
CA GLY A 109 1.34 -5.28 -8.96
C GLY A 109 0.16 -5.66 -8.07
N GLY A 110 -0.18 -6.94 -8.00
CA GLY A 110 -1.35 -7.46 -7.28
C GLY A 110 -2.69 -7.14 -7.94
N ASP A 111 -2.72 -6.80 -9.23
CA ASP A 111 -3.95 -6.53 -9.97
C ASP A 111 -4.39 -7.75 -10.83
N PRO A 112 -5.50 -8.44 -10.48
CA PRO A 112 -5.97 -9.61 -11.22
C PRO A 112 -6.33 -9.32 -12.67
N GLU A 113 -6.81 -8.11 -12.99
CA GLU A 113 -7.16 -7.72 -14.37
C GLU A 113 -5.89 -7.71 -15.22
N VAL A 114 -4.86 -6.98 -14.78
CA VAL A 114 -3.55 -6.92 -15.45
C VAL A 114 -2.96 -8.32 -15.64
N PHE A 115 -3.07 -9.18 -14.62
CA PHE A 115 -2.62 -10.56 -14.74
C PHE A 115 -3.40 -11.35 -15.81
N LEU A 116 -4.72 -11.21 -15.88
CA LEU A 116 -5.54 -11.90 -16.90
C LEU A 116 -5.20 -11.44 -18.31
N HIS A 117 -4.89 -10.16 -18.51
CA HIS A 117 -4.39 -9.67 -19.81
C HIS A 117 -3.03 -10.26 -20.17
N ALA A 118 -2.09 -10.32 -19.23
CA ALA A 118 -0.80 -10.98 -19.45
C ALA A 118 -0.96 -12.48 -19.74
N LEU A 119 -1.90 -13.13 -19.07
CA LEU A 119 -2.21 -14.54 -19.26
C LEU A 119 -2.85 -14.82 -20.62
N HIS A 120 -3.77 -13.96 -21.06
CA HIS A 120 -4.36 -14.03 -22.39
C HIS A 120 -3.30 -13.83 -23.48
N ASP A 121 -2.37 -12.86 -23.32
CA ASP A 121 -1.25 -12.68 -24.24
C ASP A 121 -0.35 -13.93 -24.32
N ALA A 122 -0.08 -14.56 -23.17
CA ALA A 122 0.73 -15.78 -23.10
C ALA A 122 0.04 -17.03 -23.68
N LEU A 123 -1.28 -17.14 -23.57
CA LEU A 123 -2.06 -18.25 -24.14
C LEU A 123 -2.36 -18.04 -25.62
N GLY A 124 -2.68 -16.81 -26.03
CA GLY A 124 -3.01 -16.45 -27.41
C GLY A 124 -4.33 -17.03 -27.90
N GLU A 125 -5.24 -17.37 -27.00
CA GLU A 125 -6.52 -18.03 -27.31
C GLU A 125 -7.71 -17.17 -26.90
N GLU A 126 -8.78 -17.21 -27.68
CA GLU A 126 -10.07 -16.61 -27.33
C GLU A 126 -10.72 -17.34 -26.15
N GLY A 127 -11.52 -16.62 -25.37
CA GLY A 127 -12.25 -17.19 -24.24
C GLY A 127 -12.48 -16.23 -23.08
N VAL A 128 -13.14 -16.73 -22.05
CA VAL A 128 -13.28 -16.05 -20.77
C VAL A 128 -12.17 -16.51 -19.83
N TYR A 129 -11.42 -15.56 -19.31
CA TYR A 129 -10.31 -15.82 -18.39
C TYR A 129 -10.74 -15.35 -17.01
N VAL A 130 -10.65 -16.25 -16.03
CA VAL A 130 -11.10 -16.03 -14.65
C VAL A 130 -9.91 -16.19 -13.71
N ALA A 131 -9.67 -15.21 -12.85
CA ALA A 131 -8.72 -15.29 -11.74
C ALA A 131 -9.49 -15.31 -10.43
N LEU A 132 -9.25 -16.34 -9.61
CA LEU A 132 -9.68 -16.39 -8.22
C LEU A 132 -8.47 -16.09 -7.33
N GLU A 133 -8.58 -15.04 -6.52
CA GLU A 133 -7.62 -14.71 -5.48
C GLU A 133 -7.84 -15.62 -4.27
N ALA A 134 -6.97 -16.63 -4.11
CA ALA A 134 -7.04 -17.54 -2.99
C ALA A 134 -6.29 -16.95 -1.78
N HIS A 135 -7.02 -16.59 -0.72
CA HIS A 135 -6.45 -16.16 0.56
C HIS A 135 -6.73 -17.16 1.69
N ARG A 136 -5.72 -17.39 2.55
CA ARG A 136 -5.83 -18.34 3.68
C ARG A 136 -6.81 -17.91 4.78
N GLU A 137 -7.15 -16.64 4.88
CA GLU A 137 -7.88 -16.07 6.04
C GLU A 137 -9.01 -15.08 5.67
N SER A 138 -9.26 -14.81 4.38
CA SER A 138 -10.31 -13.87 3.96
C SER A 138 -10.97 -14.27 2.64
N ARG A 139 -12.14 -13.65 2.36
CA ARG A 139 -13.05 -13.96 1.25
C ARG A 139 -12.31 -13.97 -0.10
N GLY A 140 -12.51 -15.02 -0.90
CA GLY A 140 -11.98 -15.09 -2.26
C GLY A 140 -12.62 -14.02 -3.15
N TYR A 141 -11.80 -13.32 -3.94
CA TYR A 141 -12.26 -12.39 -4.96
C TYR A 141 -12.12 -13.04 -6.32
N VAL A 142 -13.16 -12.95 -7.15
CA VAL A 142 -13.13 -13.43 -8.52
C VAL A 142 -13.07 -12.25 -9.46
N HIS A 143 -12.22 -12.36 -10.46
CA HIS A 143 -12.21 -11.43 -11.58
C HIS A 143 -12.29 -12.20 -12.88
N ALA A 144 -13.07 -11.71 -13.84
CA ALA A 144 -13.20 -12.35 -15.15
C ALA A 144 -13.14 -11.32 -16.26
N VAL A 145 -12.48 -11.68 -17.36
CA VAL A 145 -12.36 -10.86 -18.56
C VAL A 145 -12.64 -11.74 -19.77
N ALA A 146 -13.53 -11.25 -20.65
CA ALA A 146 -13.84 -11.88 -21.91
C ALA A 146 -12.90 -11.35 -23.01
N PHE A 147 -12.19 -12.25 -23.69
CA PHE A 147 -11.26 -11.92 -24.77
C PHE A 147 -11.71 -12.51 -26.10
N ASP A 148 -11.99 -11.62 -27.05
CA ASP A 148 -12.35 -11.95 -28.45
C ASP A 148 -13.57 -12.88 -28.60
N VAL A 149 -14.41 -12.98 -27.58
CA VAL A 149 -15.66 -13.76 -27.59
C VAL A 149 -16.88 -12.83 -27.67
N PRO A 150 -17.97 -13.22 -28.35
CA PRO A 150 -19.14 -12.37 -28.58
C PRO A 150 -20.10 -12.32 -27.37
N ILE A 151 -19.57 -12.13 -26.17
CA ILE A 151 -20.35 -11.99 -24.94
C ILE A 151 -19.98 -10.68 -24.25
N ASP A 152 -20.98 -10.04 -23.63
CA ASP A 152 -20.80 -8.87 -22.79
C ASP A 152 -20.80 -9.32 -21.33
N LEU A 153 -19.60 -9.60 -20.82
CA LEU A 153 -19.42 -10.15 -19.48
C LEU A 153 -19.20 -9.02 -18.46
N GLU A 154 -20.22 -8.76 -17.67
CA GLU A 154 -20.13 -7.95 -16.47
C GLU A 154 -20.47 -8.82 -15.26
N LEU A 155 -19.45 -9.20 -14.48
CA LEU A 155 -19.67 -9.94 -13.24
C LEU A 155 -20.39 -9.06 -12.21
N SER A 156 -21.33 -9.64 -11.46
CA SER A 156 -22.02 -8.95 -10.38
C SER A 156 -21.03 -8.42 -9.34
N ASP A 157 -21.38 -7.28 -8.74
CA ASP A 157 -20.59 -6.68 -7.66
C ASP A 157 -20.37 -7.67 -6.49
N GLU A 158 -21.32 -8.59 -6.27
CA GLU A 158 -21.25 -9.60 -5.21
C GLU A 158 -20.14 -10.63 -5.45
N LEU A 159 -19.95 -11.08 -6.70
CA LEU A 159 -18.88 -12.00 -7.09
C LEU A 159 -17.55 -11.28 -7.29
N SER A 160 -17.57 -10.08 -7.87
CA SER A 160 -16.36 -9.33 -8.20
C SER A 160 -15.64 -8.74 -6.98
N TYR A 161 -16.39 -8.29 -5.96
CA TYR A 161 -15.83 -7.41 -4.92
C TYR A 161 -16.13 -7.77 -3.48
N SER A 162 -17.16 -8.57 -3.18
CA SER A 162 -17.46 -8.92 -1.78
C SER A 162 -17.16 -10.37 -1.46
N GLY A 163 -17.14 -11.25 -2.47
CA GLY A 163 -17.41 -12.67 -2.27
C GLY A 163 -18.82 -12.87 -1.70
N ARG A 164 -19.49 -13.96 -2.03
CA ARG A 164 -20.72 -14.34 -1.33
C ARG A 164 -20.37 -14.71 0.12
N GLU A 165 -21.02 -14.08 1.09
CA GLU A 165 -20.72 -14.28 2.50
C GLU A 165 -20.92 -15.75 2.90
N GLY A 166 -19.84 -16.40 3.38
CA GLY A 166 -19.84 -17.81 3.75
C GLY A 166 -19.75 -18.80 2.58
N ALA A 167 -19.65 -18.31 1.34
CA ALA A 167 -19.49 -19.19 0.18
C ALA A 167 -18.06 -19.72 0.08
N SER A 168 -17.93 -20.98 -0.34
CA SER A 168 -16.64 -21.58 -0.66
C SER A 168 -16.10 -21.05 -2.00
N ASP A 169 -14.79 -21.20 -2.22
CA ASP A 169 -14.14 -20.86 -3.48
C ASP A 169 -14.77 -21.59 -4.68
N ALA A 170 -15.20 -22.84 -4.47
CA ALA A 170 -15.91 -23.62 -5.48
C ALA A 170 -17.29 -23.03 -5.80
N GLU A 171 -18.02 -22.53 -4.80
CA GLU A 171 -19.32 -21.88 -4.98
C GLU A 171 -19.18 -20.53 -5.69
N LEU A 172 -18.13 -19.77 -5.41
CA LEU A 172 -17.81 -18.51 -6.12
C LEU A 172 -17.52 -18.78 -7.60
N LEU A 173 -16.69 -19.78 -7.89
CA LEU A 173 -16.39 -20.17 -9.27
C LEU A 173 -17.62 -20.72 -10.00
N ALA A 174 -18.45 -21.52 -9.33
CA ALA A 174 -19.70 -22.00 -9.91
C ALA A 174 -20.66 -20.85 -10.25
N ALA A 175 -20.83 -19.88 -9.35
CA ALA A 175 -21.66 -18.70 -9.60
C ALA A 175 -21.08 -17.80 -10.71
N THR A 176 -19.75 -17.72 -10.82
CA THR A 176 -19.09 -17.02 -11.92
C THR A 176 -19.41 -17.68 -13.25
N LEU A 177 -19.40 -19.01 -13.30
CA LEU A 177 -19.80 -19.76 -14.49
C LEU A 177 -21.29 -19.56 -14.82
N ASP A 178 -22.18 -19.51 -13.83
CA ASP A 178 -23.59 -19.18 -14.05
C ASP A 178 -23.77 -17.80 -14.72
N GLU A 179 -22.96 -16.81 -14.33
CA GLU A 179 -22.99 -15.46 -14.93
C GLU A 179 -22.37 -15.43 -16.34
N VAL A 180 -21.32 -16.22 -16.59
CA VAL A 180 -20.76 -16.39 -17.94
C VAL A 180 -21.79 -17.04 -18.88
N ASP A 181 -22.49 -18.07 -18.40
CA ASP A 181 -23.54 -18.76 -19.16
C ASP A 181 -24.75 -17.84 -19.42
N ALA A 182 -25.04 -16.92 -18.50
CA ALA A 182 -26.13 -15.95 -18.61
C ALA A 182 -25.75 -14.65 -19.33
N ALA A 183 -24.48 -14.46 -19.68
CA ALA A 183 -23.98 -13.21 -20.26
C ALA A 183 -24.68 -12.91 -21.60
N PRO A 184 -25.20 -11.68 -21.80
CA PRO A 184 -25.82 -11.32 -23.07
C PRO A 184 -24.79 -11.29 -24.21
N ALA A 185 -25.26 -11.49 -25.44
CA ALA A 185 -24.40 -11.37 -26.62
C ALA A 185 -23.85 -9.94 -26.75
N GLY A 186 -22.53 -9.85 -26.92
CA GLY A 186 -21.78 -8.59 -26.96
C GLY A 186 -20.87 -8.49 -28.19
N PRO A 187 -20.22 -7.33 -28.39
CA PRO A 187 -19.19 -7.21 -29.41
C PRO A 187 -17.99 -8.09 -29.06
N ALA A 188 -17.54 -8.93 -30.01
CA ALA A 188 -16.29 -9.67 -29.85
C ALA A 188 -15.10 -8.70 -29.90
N GLY A 189 -14.34 -8.64 -28.81
CA GLY A 189 -13.11 -7.86 -28.74
C GLY A 189 -12.40 -8.05 -27.42
N SER A 190 -11.14 -7.62 -27.39
CA SER A 190 -10.30 -7.64 -26.20
C SER A 190 -10.34 -6.27 -25.52
N PRO A 191 -10.86 -6.16 -24.28
CA PRO A 191 -10.77 -4.91 -23.54
C PRO A 191 -9.29 -4.54 -23.30
N ALA A 192 -9.02 -3.26 -23.05
CA ALA A 192 -7.71 -2.83 -22.58
C ALA A 192 -7.71 -2.84 -21.04
N PRO A 193 -6.66 -3.35 -20.38
CA PRO A 193 -6.59 -3.34 -18.93
C PRO A 193 -6.63 -1.92 -18.40
N HIS A 194 -7.25 -1.74 -17.24
CA HIS A 194 -7.14 -0.50 -16.49
C HIS A 194 -5.76 -0.34 -15.83
N VAL A 195 -4.71 -0.08 -16.62
CA VAL A 195 -3.35 0.16 -16.11
C VAL A 195 -3.25 1.56 -15.50
N PRO A 196 -2.91 1.70 -14.21
CA PRO A 196 -2.52 2.99 -13.65
C PRO A 196 -1.22 3.45 -14.32
N LEU A 197 -1.31 4.39 -15.25
CA LEU A 197 -0.14 4.99 -15.91
C LEU A 197 0.88 5.45 -14.87
N PRO A 198 2.14 4.96 -14.91
CA PRO A 198 3.23 5.54 -14.15
C PRO A 198 3.37 7.01 -14.56
N ASP A 199 3.39 7.92 -13.60
CA ASP A 199 3.86 9.28 -13.88
C ASP A 199 5.31 9.15 -14.38
N THR A 200 5.55 9.44 -15.65
CA THR A 200 6.90 9.65 -16.20
C THR A 200 7.44 10.96 -15.65
N ASP A 201 7.73 10.98 -14.36
CA ASP A 201 8.52 12.04 -13.74
C ASP A 201 9.54 11.36 -12.84
N THR A 202 10.75 11.25 -13.37
CA THR A 202 11.95 10.82 -12.66
C THR A 202 12.14 11.67 -11.42
N GLY A 203 11.84 11.14 -10.24
CA GLY A 203 12.18 11.82 -9.00
C GLY A 203 11.50 11.31 -7.74
N ASP A 204 11.64 10.03 -7.41
CA ASP A 204 11.91 9.60 -6.02
C ASP A 204 12.28 8.12 -6.01
N SER A 205 13.55 7.81 -6.21
CA SER A 205 14.07 6.48 -5.88
C SER A 205 14.06 6.36 -4.36
N GLY A 206 13.20 5.48 -3.84
CA GLY A 206 13.21 5.06 -2.44
C GLY A 206 14.63 4.77 -1.99
N SER A 207 15.00 5.28 -0.81
CA SER A 207 16.36 5.17 -0.32
C SER A 207 16.78 3.69 -0.25
N PRO A 208 17.98 3.31 -0.74
CA PRO A 208 18.46 1.92 -0.76
C PRO A 208 18.40 1.20 0.60
N ALA A 209 18.33 1.94 1.70
CA ALA A 209 18.22 1.39 3.05
C ALA A 209 16.92 0.60 3.32
N GLN A 210 15.84 0.83 2.59
CA GLN A 210 14.58 0.10 2.79
C GLN A 210 14.61 -1.31 2.19
N ASP A 211 15.17 -1.48 0.99
CA ASP A 211 15.32 -2.81 0.35
C ASP A 211 16.27 -3.74 1.11
N TYR A 212 17.27 -3.17 1.80
CA TYR A 212 18.20 -3.94 2.63
C TYR A 212 17.57 -4.47 3.94
N LEU A 213 16.49 -3.87 4.43
CA LEU A 213 15.91 -4.22 5.74
C LEU A 213 14.91 -5.38 5.66
N TYR A 214 14.25 -5.59 4.51
CA TYR A 214 13.20 -6.60 4.39
C TYR A 214 13.62 -7.89 3.67
N GLY A 215 14.73 -7.91 2.92
CA GLY A 215 15.10 -9.03 2.03
C GLY A 215 16.08 -10.09 2.55
N GLY A 216 16.73 -9.94 3.71
CA GLY A 216 17.81 -10.90 4.07
C GLY A 216 18.44 -10.81 5.46
N PHE A 217 17.76 -10.23 6.45
CA PHE A 217 18.41 -9.83 7.69
C PHE A 217 18.64 -10.96 8.73
N ILE A 218 17.82 -12.01 8.72
CA ILE A 218 17.83 -13.00 9.83
C ILE A 218 19.15 -13.79 9.95
N PRO A 219 19.84 -14.19 8.86
CA PRO A 219 21.12 -14.90 8.98
C PRO A 219 22.32 -13.98 9.33
N GLY A 220 22.30 -12.71 8.89
CA GLY A 220 23.42 -11.77 9.07
C GLY A 220 23.52 -11.18 10.48
N LEU A 221 22.37 -11.00 11.14
CA LEU A 221 22.28 -10.42 12.49
C LEU A 221 22.97 -11.29 13.55
N LEU A 222 22.94 -12.61 13.40
CA LEU A 222 23.42 -13.54 14.43
C LEU A 222 24.96 -13.64 14.51
N ILE A 223 25.69 -13.27 13.46
CA ILE A 223 27.16 -13.40 13.41
C ILE A 223 27.85 -12.02 13.38
N VAL A 224 27.33 -11.08 12.59
CA VAL A 224 27.97 -9.77 12.39
C VAL A 224 27.56 -8.77 13.47
N GLY A 225 26.33 -8.86 13.97
CA GLY A 225 25.79 -7.99 15.02
C GLY A 225 26.62 -8.00 16.32
N PRO A 226 26.95 -9.16 16.90
CA PRO A 226 27.73 -9.23 18.14
C PRO A 226 29.15 -8.66 18.00
N LEU A 227 29.81 -8.86 16.85
CA LEU A 227 31.16 -8.36 16.60
C LEU A 227 31.19 -6.83 16.48
N LEU A 228 30.21 -6.24 15.79
CA LEU A 228 30.05 -4.79 15.70
C LEU A 228 29.70 -4.17 17.06
N ALA A 229 28.83 -4.81 17.84
CA ALA A 229 28.48 -4.36 19.18
C ALA A 229 29.69 -4.33 20.12
N LEU A 230 30.53 -5.38 20.09
CA LEU A 230 31.77 -5.43 20.87
C LEU A 230 32.79 -4.38 20.44
N LEU A 231 32.91 -4.13 19.13
CA LEU A 231 33.81 -3.10 18.59
C LEU A 231 33.38 -1.69 19.02
N VAL A 232 32.08 -1.37 18.89
CA VAL A 232 31.53 -0.08 19.33
C VAL A 232 31.65 0.09 20.83
N TRP A 233 31.41 -0.96 21.61
CA TRP A 233 31.58 -0.93 23.06
C TRP A 233 33.04 -0.75 23.48
N GLY A 234 33.98 -1.42 22.80
CA GLY A 234 35.41 -1.26 23.01
C GLY A 234 35.90 0.15 22.70
N LEU A 235 35.50 0.72 21.56
CA LEU A 235 35.84 2.10 21.20
C LEU A 235 35.22 3.11 22.16
N GLY A 236 33.94 2.94 22.50
CA GLY A 236 33.21 3.83 23.39
C GLY A 236 33.83 3.90 24.79
N THR A 237 34.23 2.74 25.35
CA THR A 237 34.90 2.70 26.66
C THR A 237 36.30 3.32 26.64
N LEU A 238 37.02 3.24 25.52
CA LEU A 238 38.32 3.90 25.32
C LEU A 238 38.18 5.43 25.25
N VAL A 239 37.19 5.92 24.49
CA VAL A 239 36.88 7.36 24.35
C VAL A 239 36.38 7.94 25.68
N LEU A 240 35.51 7.23 26.41
CA LEU A 240 35.04 7.65 27.74
C LEU A 240 36.17 7.69 28.78
N ARG A 241 37.14 6.76 28.71
CA ARG A 241 38.33 6.78 29.60
C ARG A 241 39.30 7.90 29.24
N ALA A 242 39.43 8.24 27.96
CA ALA A 242 40.22 9.39 27.51
C ALA A 242 39.56 10.71 27.91
N ALA A 243 38.24 10.84 27.75
CA ALA A 243 37.46 12.03 28.10
C ALA A 243 37.41 12.29 29.61
N ARG A 244 37.40 11.24 30.45
CA ARG A 244 37.46 11.37 31.92
C ARG A 244 38.82 11.81 32.47
N ARG A 245 39.88 11.85 31.65
CA ARG A 245 41.21 12.36 32.04
C ARG A 245 41.47 13.80 31.62
N SER A 246 40.59 14.41 30.82
CA SER A 246 40.69 15.80 30.38
C SER A 246 39.75 16.69 31.21
N PRO A 247 40.26 17.66 32.01
CA PRO A 247 39.44 18.52 32.86
C PRO A 247 38.70 19.64 32.09
N LEU A 248 38.54 19.53 30.77
CA LEU A 248 38.04 20.60 29.90
C LEU A 248 36.71 20.30 29.20
N LEU A 249 36.09 19.13 29.45
CA LEU A 249 34.87 18.70 28.75
C LEU A 249 33.71 18.39 29.70
N SER A 250 33.51 19.23 30.72
CA SER A 250 32.32 19.17 31.60
C SER A 250 31.19 20.12 31.19
N ALA A 251 31.21 20.72 29.99
CA ALA A 251 30.27 21.80 29.62
C ALA A 251 29.48 21.60 28.31
N ALA A 252 29.44 20.40 27.73
CA ALA A 252 28.64 20.17 26.51
C ALA A 252 27.85 18.85 26.59
N ALA A 253 26.95 18.76 27.56
CA ALA A 253 25.87 17.78 27.54
C ALA A 253 24.81 18.23 26.53
N VAL A 254 25.06 18.00 25.24
CA VAL A 254 24.05 18.12 24.19
C VAL A 254 23.12 16.92 24.31
N ARG A 255 21.85 17.20 24.60
CA ARG A 255 20.76 16.23 24.62
C ARG A 255 20.58 15.61 23.24
N THR A 256 20.92 14.33 23.10
CA THR A 256 20.48 13.48 21.99
C THR A 256 19.03 13.05 22.24
N PRO A 257 18.09 13.23 21.30
CA PRO A 257 16.79 12.58 21.36
C PRO A 257 17.00 11.07 21.19
N GLY A 258 16.41 10.28 22.08
CA GLY A 258 16.51 8.83 22.07
C GLY A 258 15.88 8.22 20.82
N ALA A 259 16.59 7.27 20.22
CA ALA A 259 16.02 6.24 19.38
C ALA A 259 15.09 5.39 20.26
N GLY A 260 13.79 5.67 20.17
CA GLY A 260 12.73 4.87 20.76
C GLY A 260 12.18 3.90 19.72
N ALA A 261 12.05 2.65 20.14
CA ALA A 261 11.40 1.55 19.45
C ALA A 261 9.97 1.90 19.01
N GLY A 262 9.48 1.15 18.02
CA GLY A 262 8.17 1.29 17.37
C GLY A 262 7.05 1.66 18.32
N SER A 263 6.51 2.85 18.09
CA SER A 263 5.13 3.19 18.38
C SER A 263 4.66 4.05 17.20
N SER A 264 3.62 3.60 16.53
CA SER A 264 2.93 4.29 15.45
C SER A 264 2.28 5.56 16.03
N GLY A 265 3.09 6.60 16.21
CA GLY A 265 2.68 7.83 16.88
C GLY A 265 1.82 8.74 15.99
N PRO A 266 1.24 9.82 16.56
CA PRO A 266 0.38 10.80 15.88
C PRO A 266 1.02 11.52 14.67
N ALA A 267 2.31 11.28 14.42
CA ALA A 267 3.04 11.79 13.25
C ALA A 267 2.69 11.05 11.95
N GLU A 268 2.24 9.80 12.01
CA GLU A 268 2.00 8.97 10.81
C GLU A 268 0.70 9.34 10.09
N ALA A 269 -0.37 9.65 10.82
CA ALA A 269 -1.62 10.17 10.25
C ALA A 269 -1.48 11.55 9.57
N ALA A 270 -0.37 12.25 9.84
CA ALA A 270 -0.06 13.57 9.28
C ALA A 270 0.90 13.52 8.09
N ARG A 271 1.50 12.36 7.80
CA ARG A 271 2.44 12.23 6.69
C ARG A 271 1.66 12.21 5.38
N PRO A 272 2.10 13.01 4.39
CA PRO A 272 1.53 12.98 3.06
C PRO A 272 1.70 11.58 2.49
N ARG A 273 0.58 10.94 2.15
CA ARG A 273 0.56 9.63 1.51
C ARG A 273 0.65 9.81 0.01
N GLN A 274 1.41 8.93 -0.65
CA GLN A 274 1.37 8.84 -2.10
C GLN A 274 0.01 8.26 -2.49
N ALA A 275 -0.74 8.99 -3.31
CA ALA A 275 -2.02 8.54 -3.83
C ALA A 275 -2.19 9.04 -5.27
N PRO A 276 -2.74 8.20 -6.17
CA PRO A 276 -2.88 8.52 -7.57
C PRO A 276 -3.87 9.68 -7.76
N ARG A 277 -3.63 10.47 -8.82
CA ARG A 277 -4.56 11.53 -9.23
C ARG A 277 -5.87 10.99 -9.79
N ARG A 278 -5.83 9.83 -10.45
CA ARG A 278 -6.98 9.18 -11.10
C ARG A 278 -7.15 7.78 -10.50
N PRO A 279 -7.59 7.66 -9.24
CA PRO A 279 -7.74 6.35 -8.63
C PRO A 279 -8.80 5.52 -9.38
N SER A 280 -8.49 4.26 -9.63
CA SER A 280 -9.48 3.28 -10.06
C SER A 280 -10.46 3.02 -8.91
N ARG A 281 -11.66 2.52 -9.21
CA ARG A 281 -12.62 2.16 -8.17
C ARG A 281 -12.05 1.05 -7.26
N GLY A 282 -11.38 0.05 -7.84
CA GLY A 282 -10.71 -1.02 -7.10
C GLY A 282 -9.65 -0.50 -6.13
N HIS A 283 -8.82 0.46 -6.55
CA HIS A 283 -7.85 1.11 -5.67
C HIS A 283 -8.52 1.78 -4.46
N LEU A 284 -9.65 2.47 -4.67
CA LEU A 284 -10.39 3.12 -3.59
C LEU A 284 -11.00 2.10 -2.63
N VAL A 285 -11.60 1.02 -3.14
CA VAL A 285 -12.17 -0.04 -2.29
C VAL A 285 -11.10 -0.73 -1.46
N ARG A 286 -9.96 -1.12 -2.08
CA ARG A 286 -8.82 -1.71 -1.35
C ARG A 286 -8.31 -0.77 -0.27
N THR A 287 -8.09 0.50 -0.61
CA THR A 287 -7.65 1.52 0.34
C THR A 287 -8.65 1.69 1.48
N LEU A 288 -9.95 1.72 1.19
CA LEU A 288 -11.00 1.83 2.20
C LEU A 288 -11.00 0.64 3.15
N ASN A 289 -10.91 -0.58 2.64
CA ASN A 289 -10.88 -1.79 3.46
C ASN A 289 -9.65 -1.79 4.39
N THR A 290 -8.48 -1.44 3.87
CA THR A 290 -7.26 -1.30 4.69
C THR A 290 -7.44 -0.27 5.81
N GLU A 291 -8.04 0.89 5.51
CA GLU A 291 -8.24 1.95 6.51
C GLU A 291 -9.34 1.60 7.52
N LEU A 292 -10.39 0.90 7.12
CA LEU A 292 -11.44 0.39 8.01
C LEU A 292 -10.90 -0.69 8.95
N GLN A 293 -10.10 -1.63 8.44
CA GLN A 293 -9.45 -2.64 9.26
C GLN A 293 -8.55 -1.99 10.32
N ALA A 294 -7.67 -1.08 9.90
CA ALA A 294 -6.80 -0.35 10.82
C ALA A 294 -7.60 0.45 11.86
N LEU A 295 -8.70 1.08 11.46
CA LEU A 295 -9.59 1.79 12.40
C LEU A 295 -10.26 0.83 13.39
N SER A 296 -10.72 -0.34 12.94
CA SER A 296 -11.33 -1.35 13.81
C SER A 296 -10.36 -1.83 14.89
N GLU A 297 -9.12 -2.11 14.51
CA GLU A 297 -8.04 -2.50 15.41
C GLU A 297 -7.73 -1.37 16.42
N GLU A 298 -7.57 -0.13 15.97
CA GLU A 298 -7.34 1.02 16.85
C GLU A 298 -8.52 1.28 17.82
N ILE A 299 -9.78 1.08 17.38
CA ILE A 299 -10.96 1.19 18.24
C ILE A 299 -10.95 0.11 19.33
N ALA A 300 -10.53 -1.11 18.98
CA ALA A 300 -10.41 -2.22 19.93
C ALA A 300 -9.32 -1.93 20.97
N GLU A 301 -8.18 -1.37 20.56
CA GLU A 301 -7.06 -1.02 21.43
C GLU A 301 -7.34 0.17 22.35
N ALA A 302 -8.08 1.18 21.88
CA ALA A 302 -8.33 2.41 22.63
C ALA A 302 -9.06 2.18 23.98
N GLY A 303 -9.80 1.08 24.11
CA GLY A 303 -10.61 0.76 25.29
C GLY A 303 -11.84 1.67 25.45
N GLU A 304 -12.84 1.22 26.21
CA GLU A 304 -14.17 1.88 26.27
C GLU A 304 -14.14 3.33 26.80
N GLU A 305 -13.22 3.63 27.71
CA GLU A 305 -13.05 4.93 28.35
C GLU A 305 -12.31 5.97 27.49
N HIS A 306 -11.89 5.61 26.26
CA HIS A 306 -11.20 6.56 25.40
C HIS A 306 -12.15 7.69 24.97
N PRO A 307 -11.84 8.97 25.26
CA PRO A 307 -12.78 10.09 25.06
C PRO A 307 -13.26 10.28 23.62
N HIS A 308 -12.50 9.77 22.65
CA HIS A 308 -12.79 9.89 21.23
C HIS A 308 -13.25 8.57 20.59
N ARG A 309 -13.45 7.51 21.38
CA ARG A 309 -13.90 6.20 20.86
C ARG A 309 -15.24 6.28 20.17
N ARG A 310 -16.23 6.98 20.76
CA ARG A 310 -17.56 7.14 20.15
C ARG A 310 -17.48 7.77 18.77
N ARG A 311 -16.65 8.81 18.61
CA ARG A 311 -16.45 9.43 17.30
C ARG A 311 -15.81 8.47 16.31
N ALA A 312 -14.79 7.70 16.74
CA ALA A 312 -14.13 6.73 15.89
C ALA A 312 -15.08 5.61 15.43
N VAL A 313 -15.94 5.11 16.32
CA VAL A 313 -17.01 4.15 15.98
C VAL A 313 -18.00 4.77 14.99
N ASN A 314 -18.49 5.98 15.24
CA ASN A 314 -19.36 6.66 14.28
C ASN A 314 -18.71 6.85 12.91
N ALA A 315 -17.40 7.12 12.87
CA ALA A 315 -16.65 7.25 11.63
C ALA A 315 -16.54 5.91 10.88
N PHE A 316 -16.33 4.82 11.62
CA PHE A 316 -16.31 3.45 11.08
C PHE A 316 -17.67 3.07 10.50
N ASP A 317 -18.76 3.29 11.25
CA ASP A 317 -20.12 2.98 10.83
C ASP A 317 -20.53 3.81 9.61
N ALA A 318 -20.31 5.13 9.63
CA ALA A 318 -20.62 6.01 8.51
C ALA A 318 -19.84 5.63 7.24
N ALA A 319 -18.54 5.33 7.38
CA ALA A 319 -17.72 4.87 6.26
C ALA A 319 -18.21 3.51 5.72
N GLY A 320 -18.61 2.58 6.59
CA GLY A 320 -19.16 1.27 6.21
C GLY A 320 -20.54 1.37 5.54
N ILE A 321 -21.38 2.32 5.93
CA ILE A 321 -22.67 2.59 5.25
C ILE A 321 -22.41 3.16 3.86
N LEU A 322 -21.57 4.20 3.73
CA LEU A 322 -21.18 4.76 2.43
C LEU A 322 -20.60 3.70 1.49
N ALA A 323 -19.73 2.82 2.01
CA ALA A 323 -19.14 1.73 1.23
C ALA A 323 -20.19 0.78 0.63
N ARG A 324 -21.31 0.57 1.33
CA ARG A 324 -22.39 -0.34 0.91
C ARG A 324 -23.41 0.34 0.02
N GLU A 325 -23.89 1.52 0.42
CA GLU A 325 -25.09 2.16 -0.14
C GLU A 325 -24.76 3.22 -1.21
N HIS A 326 -23.58 3.85 -1.16
CA HIS A 326 -23.24 4.98 -2.03
C HIS A 326 -21.85 4.78 -2.67
N ARG A 327 -21.81 3.96 -3.72
CA ARG A 327 -20.57 3.42 -4.31
C ARG A 327 -19.95 4.22 -5.46
N ASP A 328 -20.24 5.52 -5.56
CA ASP A 328 -19.52 6.35 -6.52
C ASP A 328 -18.09 6.66 -6.03
N GLN A 329 -17.19 7.01 -6.94
CA GLN A 329 -15.78 7.19 -6.59
C GLN A 329 -15.55 8.30 -5.55
N LEU A 330 -16.40 9.32 -5.53
CA LEU A 330 -16.22 10.44 -4.61
C LEU A 330 -16.72 10.07 -3.20
N ASP A 331 -17.75 9.23 -3.08
CA ASP A 331 -18.23 8.69 -1.81
C ASP A 331 -17.25 7.68 -1.22
N LEU A 332 -16.59 6.86 -2.06
CA LEU A 332 -15.47 6.02 -1.61
C LEU A 332 -14.29 6.84 -1.09
N VAL A 333 -13.94 7.95 -1.75
CA VAL A 333 -12.92 8.89 -1.25
C VAL A 333 -13.36 9.49 0.09
N GLY A 334 -14.63 9.86 0.23
CA GLY A 334 -15.20 10.34 1.47
C GLY A 334 -15.15 9.32 2.61
N ALA A 335 -15.48 8.07 2.33
CA ALA A 335 -15.39 6.96 3.29
C ALA A 335 -13.94 6.72 3.76
N ILE A 336 -12.95 6.81 2.85
CA ILE A 336 -11.53 6.72 3.22
C ILE A 336 -11.14 7.88 4.15
N VAL A 337 -11.62 9.09 3.85
CA VAL A 337 -11.39 10.27 4.70
C VAL A 337 -12.01 10.08 6.08
N LEU A 338 -13.23 9.54 6.18
CA LEU A 338 -13.89 9.22 7.45
C LEU A 338 -13.11 8.20 8.28
N ALA A 339 -12.70 7.08 7.66
CA ALA A 339 -11.90 6.08 8.34
C ALA A 339 -10.62 6.70 8.93
N ARG A 340 -9.95 7.56 8.15
CA ARG A 340 -8.76 8.30 8.59
C ARG A 340 -9.06 9.35 9.67
N ASP A 341 -10.21 10.01 9.62
CA ASP A 341 -10.67 10.94 10.67
C ASP A 341 -10.85 10.20 12.00
N GLY A 342 -11.48 9.02 11.99
CA GLY A 342 -11.65 8.16 13.15
C GLY A 342 -10.32 7.78 13.80
N ARG A 343 -9.37 7.30 13.00
CA ARG A 343 -8.01 6.96 13.45
C ARG A 343 -7.28 8.16 14.04
N GLN A 344 -7.48 9.32 13.43
CA GLN A 344 -6.90 10.55 13.91
C GLN A 344 -7.51 11.02 15.24
N ALA A 345 -8.80 10.76 15.45
CA ALA A 345 -9.46 11.06 16.71
C ALA A 345 -8.93 10.19 17.86
N LEU A 346 -8.56 8.94 17.58
CA LEU A 346 -7.96 8.03 18.56
C LEU A 346 -6.50 8.39 18.89
N SER A 347 -5.70 8.78 17.90
CA SER A 347 -4.28 9.07 18.08
C SER A 347 -3.96 10.47 18.63
N ARG A 348 -4.93 11.39 18.67
CA ARG A 348 -4.70 12.77 19.12
C ARG A 348 -4.87 12.96 20.62
N GLU A 349 -4.05 13.86 21.18
CA GLU A 349 -4.22 14.37 22.54
C GLU A 349 -5.64 14.93 22.75
N ARG A 350 -6.21 14.64 23.93
CA ARG A 350 -7.55 15.07 24.33
C ARG A 350 -7.77 16.55 24.05
N GLY A 351 -8.84 16.88 23.32
CA GLY A 351 -9.27 18.25 23.04
C GLY A 351 -8.68 18.89 21.79
N ARG A 352 -7.77 18.22 21.07
CA ARG A 352 -7.36 18.66 19.73
C ARG A 352 -8.37 18.20 18.68
N ARG A 353 -8.74 19.11 17.78
CA ARG A 353 -9.58 18.77 16.63
C ARG A 353 -8.86 17.85 15.68
N THR A 354 -9.62 17.03 14.96
CA THR A 354 -9.11 16.39 13.76
C THR A 354 -8.80 17.44 12.70
N ARG A 355 -7.90 17.08 11.80
CA ARG A 355 -7.35 17.89 10.73
C ARG A 355 -8.08 17.49 9.45
N PRO A 356 -8.54 18.47 8.66
CA PRO A 356 -9.21 18.19 7.40
C PRO A 356 -8.25 17.49 6.43
N ALA A 357 -8.82 16.78 5.47
CA ALA A 357 -8.05 16.18 4.38
C ALA A 357 -7.44 17.26 3.47
N CYS A 358 -6.46 16.85 2.66
CA CYS A 358 -5.90 17.72 1.64
C CYS A 358 -6.94 18.02 0.53
N MET A 359 -7.28 19.29 0.30
CA MET A 359 -8.23 19.65 -0.76
C MET A 359 -7.70 19.48 -2.19
N VAL A 360 -6.40 19.31 -2.39
CA VAL A 360 -5.86 18.97 -3.72
C VAL A 360 -6.18 17.51 -4.04
N ASN A 361 -5.87 16.60 -3.13
CA ASN A 361 -6.24 15.21 -3.21
C ASN A 361 -6.49 14.68 -1.79
N PRO A 362 -7.75 14.43 -1.40
CA PRO A 362 -8.10 13.96 -0.05
C PRO A 362 -7.39 12.67 0.36
N LEU A 363 -6.93 11.87 -0.61
CA LEU A 363 -6.17 10.64 -0.38
C LEU A 363 -4.73 10.89 0.10
N HIS A 364 -4.19 12.10 -0.03
CA HIS A 364 -2.86 12.46 0.50
C HIS A 364 -2.83 12.56 2.03
N GLY A 365 -3.97 12.46 2.71
CA GLY A 365 -4.06 12.57 4.17
C GLY A 365 -4.25 14.01 4.65
N SER A 366 -4.11 14.22 5.95
CA SER A 366 -4.56 15.45 6.60
C SER A 366 -3.60 16.65 6.45
N ALA A 367 -4.17 17.85 6.43
CA ALA A 367 -3.43 19.11 6.50
C ALA A 367 -2.72 19.30 7.86
N PRO A 368 -1.53 19.92 7.94
CA PRO A 368 -0.84 20.15 9.21
C PRO A 368 -1.60 21.14 10.12
N ASP A 369 -1.41 21.04 11.45
CA ASP A 369 -2.11 21.89 12.45
C ASP A 369 -1.89 23.39 12.19
N THR A 370 -0.66 23.77 11.88
CA THR A 370 -0.21 25.16 11.71
C THR A 370 -0.21 25.63 10.25
N GLY A 371 -0.75 24.84 9.32
CA GLY A 371 -0.71 25.15 7.89
C GLY A 371 -1.53 26.39 7.54
N ARG A 372 -0.96 27.34 6.79
CA ARG A 372 -1.77 28.41 6.17
C ARG A 372 -2.60 27.79 5.04
N LYS A 373 -3.79 28.33 4.77
CA LYS A 373 -4.54 27.99 3.55
C LYS A 373 -3.68 28.32 2.32
N THR A 374 -3.58 27.39 1.39
CA THR A 374 -2.81 27.51 0.15
C THR A 374 -3.77 27.91 -0.96
N ASP A 375 -3.33 28.84 -1.82
CA ASP A 375 -4.12 29.23 -2.99
C ASP A 375 -4.00 28.15 -4.08
N VAL A 376 -5.11 27.46 -4.33
CA VAL A 376 -5.20 26.35 -5.28
C VAL A 376 -6.07 26.79 -6.46
N PRO A 377 -5.57 26.68 -7.72
CA PRO A 377 -6.36 27.06 -8.89
C PRO A 377 -7.70 26.31 -8.94
N GLY A 378 -8.79 27.06 -9.12
CA GLY A 378 -10.16 26.51 -9.15
C GLY A 378 -10.83 26.35 -7.78
N MET A 379 -10.06 26.39 -6.68
CA MET A 379 -10.59 26.22 -5.30
C MET A 379 -10.34 27.44 -4.39
N GLY A 380 -9.46 28.36 -4.79
CA GLY A 380 -9.05 29.48 -3.94
C GLY A 380 -8.21 29.01 -2.75
N ARG A 381 -8.32 29.71 -1.61
CA ARG A 381 -7.51 29.40 -0.41
C ARG A 381 -8.11 28.25 0.40
N VAL A 382 -7.50 27.07 0.31
CA VAL A 382 -7.95 25.83 0.97
C VAL A 382 -6.86 25.16 1.83
N ARG A 383 -7.25 24.22 2.71
CA ARG A 383 -6.29 23.43 3.49
C ARG A 383 -5.73 22.29 2.64
N VAL A 384 -4.41 22.09 2.70
CA VAL A 384 -3.70 21.06 1.93
C VAL A 384 -2.65 20.36 2.80
N CYS A 385 -2.19 19.18 2.40
CA CYS A 385 -1.10 18.48 3.10
C CYS A 385 0.22 19.28 3.03
N ALA A 386 1.18 18.92 3.88
CA ALA A 386 2.47 19.62 3.97
C ALA A 386 3.27 19.63 2.66
N ASP A 387 3.08 18.62 1.80
CA ASP A 387 3.73 18.56 0.48
C ASP A 387 3.07 19.52 -0.50
N CYS A 388 1.74 19.46 -0.62
CA CYS A 388 1.01 20.36 -1.49
C CYS A 388 1.20 21.83 -1.10
N ALA A 389 1.33 22.13 0.19
CA ALA A 389 1.60 23.50 0.65
C ALA A 389 2.92 24.09 0.13
N ARG A 390 3.87 23.25 -0.32
CA ARG A 390 5.19 23.66 -0.81
C ARG A 390 5.28 23.72 -2.33
N LEU A 391 4.25 23.28 -3.06
CA LEU A 391 4.27 23.17 -4.51
C LEU A 391 3.74 24.45 -5.19
N PRO A 392 4.25 24.79 -6.38
CA PRO A 392 3.71 25.89 -7.17
C PRO A 392 2.32 25.54 -7.74
N ALA A 393 1.52 26.57 -8.02
CA ALA A 393 0.14 26.43 -8.49
C ALA A 393 -0.02 25.52 -9.73
N GLU A 394 0.95 25.54 -10.65
CA GLU A 394 0.93 24.68 -11.84
C GLU A 394 1.07 23.19 -11.51
N THR A 395 1.95 22.85 -10.58
CA THR A 395 2.10 21.47 -10.11
C THR A 395 0.88 21.03 -9.30
N LEU A 396 0.27 21.94 -8.54
CA LEU A 396 -0.95 21.65 -7.81
C LEU A 396 -2.09 21.24 -8.73
N ARG A 397 -2.29 21.93 -9.86
CA ARG A 397 -3.30 21.55 -10.88
C ARG A 397 -3.16 20.11 -11.35
N ARG A 398 -1.91 19.65 -11.52
CA ARG A 398 -1.57 18.29 -11.95
C ARG A 398 -1.71 17.24 -10.86
N ARG A 399 -1.96 17.64 -9.62
CA ARG A 399 -2.20 16.75 -8.47
C ARG A 399 -3.67 16.72 -8.03
N ILE A 400 -4.53 17.59 -8.58
CA ILE A 400 -5.95 17.65 -8.23
C ILE A 400 -6.61 16.30 -8.53
N LEU A 401 -7.19 15.67 -7.51
CA LEU A 401 -7.93 14.42 -7.63
C LEU A 401 -9.02 14.53 -8.69
N LEU A 402 -9.03 13.57 -9.61
CA LEU A 402 -10.08 13.37 -10.60
C LEU A 402 -10.91 12.14 -10.24
N VAL A 403 -12.23 12.29 -10.31
CA VAL A 403 -13.19 11.21 -10.08
C VAL A 403 -14.04 11.02 -11.34
N GLY A 404 -14.52 9.79 -11.54
CA GLY A 404 -15.54 9.49 -12.55
C GLY A 404 -16.89 10.01 -12.10
N HIS A 405 -17.53 10.80 -12.95
CA HIS A 405 -18.89 11.32 -12.75
C HIS A 405 -19.58 11.36 -14.12
N GLU A 406 -20.74 10.72 -14.27
CA GLU A 406 -21.50 10.69 -15.53
C GLU A 406 -20.67 10.27 -16.77
N GLY A 407 -19.83 9.23 -16.62
CA GLY A 407 -19.00 8.72 -17.71
C GLY A 407 -17.80 9.60 -18.10
N ARG A 408 -17.55 10.70 -17.38
CA ARG A 408 -16.40 11.60 -17.60
C ARG A 408 -15.55 11.76 -16.35
N ARG A 409 -14.26 12.03 -16.54
CA ARG A 409 -13.33 12.36 -15.44
C ARG A 409 -13.40 13.87 -15.18
N VAL A 410 -13.84 14.24 -13.98
CA VAL A 410 -13.95 15.63 -13.54
C VAL A 410 -13.11 15.85 -12.30
N ALA A 411 -12.67 17.08 -12.07
CA ALA A 411 -11.97 17.37 -10.83
C ALA A 411 -12.96 17.28 -9.67
N HIS A 412 -12.56 16.64 -8.57
CA HIS A 412 -13.51 16.34 -7.48
C HIS A 412 -14.23 17.60 -6.95
N HIS A 413 -13.52 18.72 -6.85
CA HIS A 413 -14.08 20.03 -6.43
C HIS A 413 -15.13 20.62 -7.38
N GLU A 414 -15.23 20.16 -8.62
CA GLU A 414 -16.22 20.63 -9.61
C GLU A 414 -17.56 19.91 -9.49
N THR A 415 -17.64 18.81 -8.72
CA THR A 415 -18.84 17.96 -8.61
C THR A 415 -19.97 18.55 -7.76
N ALA A 416 -19.76 19.69 -7.08
CA ALA A 416 -20.73 20.37 -6.23
C ALA A 416 -21.48 19.48 -5.20
N ARG A 417 -20.84 18.41 -4.70
CA ARG A 417 -21.43 17.46 -3.74
C ARG A 417 -21.07 17.78 -2.28
N PHE A 418 -21.75 17.10 -1.36
CA PHE A 418 -21.57 17.20 0.10
C PHE A 418 -20.09 17.33 0.54
N TRP A 419 -19.22 16.44 0.05
CA TRP A 419 -17.81 16.38 0.41
C TRP A 419 -17.04 17.68 0.14
N ILE A 420 -17.43 18.41 -0.90
CA ILE A 420 -16.82 19.67 -1.29
C ILE A 420 -17.32 20.80 -0.40
N THR A 421 -18.62 20.81 -0.08
CA THR A 421 -19.23 21.78 0.84
C THR A 421 -18.60 21.74 2.23
N VAL A 422 -18.28 20.54 2.73
CA VAL A 422 -17.63 20.38 4.04
C VAL A 422 -16.10 20.44 3.98
N GLU A 423 -15.51 20.64 2.79
CA GLU A 423 -14.07 20.62 2.52
C GLU A 423 -13.38 19.44 3.23
N TYR A 424 -13.99 18.25 3.14
CA TYR A 424 -13.50 17.02 3.81
C TYR A 424 -13.14 17.21 5.29
N GLY A 425 -13.95 17.96 6.03
CA GLY A 425 -13.84 18.12 7.48
C GLY A 425 -13.34 19.49 7.97
N GLU A 426 -13.06 20.45 7.08
CA GLU A 426 -12.63 21.81 7.51
C GLU A 426 -13.78 22.60 8.13
N HIS A 427 -14.99 22.49 7.55
CA HIS A 427 -16.16 23.29 7.96
C HIS A 427 -17.06 22.58 8.97
N THR A 428 -16.67 21.41 9.47
CA THR A 428 -17.42 20.67 10.50
C THR A 428 -16.53 20.26 11.67
N ARG A 429 -17.10 20.27 12.87
CA ARG A 429 -16.42 19.74 14.06
C ARG A 429 -16.58 18.23 14.18
N ASP A 430 -17.64 17.67 13.61
CA ASP A 430 -17.95 16.24 13.62
C ASP A 430 -18.35 15.80 12.22
N LEU A 431 -17.36 15.32 11.46
CA LEU A 431 -17.57 14.89 10.08
C LEU A 431 -18.42 13.62 10.00
N PRO A 432 -18.20 12.59 10.86
CA PRO A 432 -19.07 11.42 10.91
C PRO A 432 -20.55 11.76 11.15
N GLU A 433 -20.85 12.60 12.13
CA GLU A 433 -22.24 12.99 12.44
C GLU A 433 -22.92 13.66 11.24
N ARG A 434 -22.23 14.58 10.57
CA ARG A 434 -22.74 15.27 9.37
C ARG A 434 -23.00 14.32 8.20
N VAL A 435 -22.22 13.26 8.08
CA VAL A 435 -22.43 12.24 7.05
C VAL A 435 -23.65 11.40 7.39
N MET A 436 -23.81 10.98 8.65
CA MET A 436 -25.00 10.24 9.08
C MET A 436 -26.29 11.04 8.86
N GLU A 437 -26.27 12.35 9.15
CA GLU A 437 -27.38 13.27 8.82
C GLU A 437 -27.71 13.29 7.32
N GLU A 438 -26.69 13.38 6.46
CA GLU A 438 -26.86 13.39 5.00
C GLU A 438 -27.45 12.06 4.49
N LEU A 439 -27.07 10.94 5.13
CA LEU A 439 -27.59 9.60 4.84
C LEU A 439 -29.00 9.37 5.41
N GLY A 440 -29.56 10.32 6.18
CA GLY A 440 -30.87 10.17 6.82
C GLY A 440 -30.90 9.14 7.95
N VAL A 441 -29.75 8.81 8.54
CA VAL A 441 -29.61 7.87 9.65
C VAL A 441 -29.47 8.68 10.95
N HIS A 442 -30.42 8.51 11.88
CA HIS A 442 -30.50 9.25 13.13
C HIS A 442 -30.16 8.40 14.35
#